data_AF-A0A8S2JXQ1-F1
#
_entry.id   AF-A0A8S2JXQ1-F1
#
_cell.length_a   1.000
_cell.length_b   1.000
_cell.length_c   1.000
_cell.angle_alpha   90.00
_cell.angle_beta   90.00
_cell.angle_gamma   90.00
#
_symmetry.space_group_name_H-M   'P 1'
#
loop_
_entity.id
_entity.type
_entity.pdbx_description
1 polymer ?
#
loop_
_entity_poly.entity_id
_entity_poly.type
_entity_poly.pdbx_seq_one_letter_code
_entity_poly.pdbx_strand_id
1 'polypeptide(L)'
;MSTKAIYEATGKKLLNKYLCSTAAVCRCVSVDENTKWDELVANNRWLEKESLVAKPDQLIKRRGKLGLIKGDVNLQGAKDFILEKLGKEISIGHTTGKLKHFIIEPYVKHEDADEMYICIYSNRDGEMILFHHEGGIDIGDVDSKALTYTVIIDEPFDVNKMEQALLKNVPADRRSHLSAFITKLFEVYMELQFTYLEINPLVVTSKAIYILDLASRLDQTAEYLCASKWGKVAFPPPFGRDAYAEEAYIAELDAKSGASLKLTVLNPKGRVWTMVAGGGASVIYSDTICDMGFASELANYGEYSGAPSEQQTYEYAKTILSLMVKEKNPDGKTLIIGGGIANFTNVAAT
;
A
#
# COMPACT_ATOMS: atom_id res chain seq x y z
N MET A 1 8.85 -11.20 8.20
CA MET A 1 8.70 -9.82 7.70
C MET A 1 7.43 -9.76 6.88
N SER A 2 6.51 -8.86 7.23
CA SER A 2 5.27 -8.64 6.48
C SER A 2 5.32 -7.23 5.92
N THR A 3 5.71 -7.09 4.66
CA THR A 3 5.69 -5.80 3.97
C THR A 3 4.26 -5.48 3.55
N LYS A 4 3.76 -4.31 3.98
CA LYS A 4 2.38 -3.90 3.68
C LYS A 4 2.34 -2.57 2.96
N ALA A 5 1.54 -2.52 1.91
CA ALA A 5 1.27 -1.29 1.18
C ALA A 5 0.47 -0.32 2.05
N ILE A 6 0.70 0.97 1.83
CA ILE A 6 -0.04 2.05 2.45
C ILE A 6 -0.64 2.94 1.36
N TYR A 7 -1.71 3.66 1.71
CA TYR A 7 -2.30 4.70 0.87
C TYR A 7 -1.25 5.76 0.49
N GLU A 8 -1.40 6.34 -0.71
CA GLU A 8 -0.55 7.42 -1.20
C GLU A 8 -0.58 8.62 -0.25
N ALA A 9 -1.77 9.01 0.23
CA ALA A 9 -1.92 10.08 1.21
C ALA A 9 -1.12 9.82 2.50
N THR A 10 -1.10 8.57 2.97
CA THR A 10 -0.36 8.17 4.17
C THR A 10 1.14 8.28 3.93
N GLY A 11 1.64 7.74 2.80
CA GLY A 11 3.05 7.84 2.44
C GLY A 11 3.51 9.29 2.31
N LYS A 12 2.74 10.14 1.61
CA LYS A 12 3.04 11.58 1.45
C LYS A 12 3.05 12.31 2.79
N LYS A 13 2.11 11.99 3.70
CA LYS A 13 2.10 12.55 5.06
C LYS A 13 3.32 12.15 5.86
N LEU A 14 3.79 10.92 5.74
CA LEU A 14 5.03 10.47 6.37
C LEU A 14 6.22 11.23 5.79
N LEU A 15 6.35 11.30 4.46
CA LEU A 15 7.43 12.03 3.81
C LEU A 15 7.48 13.51 4.20
N ASN A 16 6.33 14.20 4.24
CA ASN A 16 6.25 15.61 4.65
C ASN A 16 6.87 15.90 6.03
N LYS A 17 6.80 14.94 6.97
CA LYS A 17 7.36 15.13 8.32
C LYS A 17 8.89 15.13 8.34
N TYR A 18 9.53 14.42 7.39
CA TYR A 18 10.96 14.09 7.48
C TYR A 18 11.80 14.52 6.27
N LEU A 19 11.20 14.81 5.11
CA LEU A 19 11.93 15.34 3.94
C LEU A 19 12.42 16.78 4.14
N CYS A 20 12.04 17.45 5.23
CA CYS A 20 12.43 18.83 5.50
C CYS A 20 12.08 19.75 4.31
N SER A 21 12.99 20.65 3.91
CA SER A 21 12.81 21.57 2.78
C SER A 21 13.39 21.07 1.46
N THR A 22 13.70 19.76 1.33
CA THR A 22 14.24 19.21 0.07
C THR A 22 13.18 18.97 -1.00
N ALA A 23 11.90 18.96 -0.61
CA ALA A 23 10.76 18.90 -1.52
C ALA A 23 9.65 19.84 -1.06
N ALA A 24 8.79 20.23 -2.00
CA ALA A 24 7.55 20.93 -1.71
C ALA A 24 6.64 20.07 -0.82
N VAL A 25 5.96 20.72 0.12
CA VAL A 25 5.00 20.04 1.01
C VAL A 25 3.87 19.44 0.18
N CYS A 26 3.68 18.13 0.31
CA CYS A 26 2.60 17.39 -0.33
C CYS A 26 1.27 17.70 0.39
N ARG A 27 0.52 18.69 -0.10
CA ARG A 27 -0.83 18.98 0.40
C ARG A 27 -1.80 18.00 -0.24
N CYS A 28 -2.45 17.20 0.60
CA CYS A 28 -3.36 16.15 0.18
C CYS A 28 -4.51 16.07 1.17
N VAL A 29 -5.73 15.95 0.66
CA VAL A 29 -6.93 15.61 1.45
C VAL A 29 -7.55 14.34 0.90
N SER A 30 -7.93 13.43 1.80
CA SER A 30 -8.65 12.20 1.44
C SER A 30 -10.15 12.43 1.43
N VAL A 31 -10.84 11.78 0.50
CA VAL A 31 -12.29 11.85 0.29
C VAL A 31 -12.86 10.44 0.14
N ASP A 32 -13.99 10.20 0.78
CA ASP A 32 -14.76 8.96 0.76
C ASP A 32 -16.28 9.25 0.83
N GLU A 33 -17.10 8.21 0.94
CA GLU A 33 -18.58 8.32 1.03
C GLU A 33 -19.09 9.07 2.27
N ASN A 34 -18.28 9.16 3.32
CA ASN A 34 -18.65 9.80 4.59
C ASN A 34 -18.13 11.24 4.67
N THR A 35 -17.46 11.72 3.63
CA THR A 35 -16.79 13.02 3.63
C THR A 35 -17.81 14.16 3.61
N LYS A 36 -17.74 15.00 4.65
CA LYS A 36 -18.49 16.25 4.72
C LYS A 36 -17.72 17.37 4.03
N TRP A 37 -18.12 17.68 2.80
CA TRP A 37 -17.43 18.65 1.94
C TRP A 37 -17.23 20.03 2.59
N ASP A 38 -18.25 20.56 3.27
CA ASP A 38 -18.16 21.89 3.87
C ASP A 38 -17.08 21.96 4.98
N GLU A 39 -17.00 20.92 5.81
CA GLU A 39 -15.95 20.80 6.85
C GLU A 39 -14.56 20.59 6.21
N LEU A 40 -14.47 19.74 5.18
CA LEU A 40 -13.22 19.49 4.45
C LEU A 40 -12.67 20.78 3.83
N VAL A 41 -13.52 21.57 3.18
CA VAL A 41 -13.16 22.85 2.57
C VAL A 41 -12.81 23.91 3.61
N ALA A 42 -13.58 24.00 4.69
CA ALA A 42 -13.32 24.95 5.77
C ALA A 42 -11.92 24.74 6.39
N ASN A 43 -11.51 23.48 6.56
CA ASN A 43 -10.19 23.10 7.09
C ASN A 43 -9.06 23.21 6.04
N ASN A 44 -9.40 23.30 4.76
CA ASN A 44 -8.45 23.26 3.64
C ASN A 44 -8.76 24.35 2.60
N ARG A 45 -8.72 25.62 3.02
CA ARG A 45 -9.07 26.78 2.17
C ARG A 45 -8.26 26.93 0.88
N TRP A 46 -7.14 26.23 0.75
CA TRP A 46 -6.36 26.19 -0.50
C TRP A 46 -7.11 25.47 -1.63
N LEU A 47 -8.06 24.58 -1.31
CA LEU A 47 -8.91 23.89 -2.28
C LEU A 47 -9.73 24.88 -3.14
N GLU A 48 -10.10 26.04 -2.59
CA GLU A 48 -10.89 27.06 -3.29
C GLU A 48 -10.04 28.01 -4.14
N LYS A 49 -8.72 28.02 -3.92
CA LYS A 49 -7.82 29.05 -4.47
C LYS A 49 -6.92 28.53 -5.59
N GLU A 50 -6.71 27.24 -5.65
CA GLU A 50 -5.72 26.62 -6.51
C GLU A 50 -6.38 25.68 -7.52
N SER A 51 -5.67 25.44 -8.62
CA SER A 51 -6.03 24.34 -9.52
C SER A 51 -5.69 23.01 -8.83
N LEU A 52 -6.50 21.98 -9.07
CA LEU A 52 -6.50 20.72 -8.32
C LEU A 52 -6.36 19.52 -9.25
N VAL A 53 -5.89 18.43 -8.66
CA VAL A 53 -5.95 17.08 -9.23
C VAL A 53 -6.70 16.16 -8.28
N ALA A 54 -7.60 15.35 -8.83
CA ALA A 54 -8.34 14.32 -8.10
C ALA A 54 -8.07 12.94 -8.70
N LYS A 55 -7.82 11.94 -7.84
CA LYS A 55 -7.53 10.56 -8.24
C LYS A 55 -7.89 9.54 -7.13
N PRO A 56 -8.27 8.30 -7.47
CA PRO A 56 -8.43 7.24 -6.47
C PRO A 56 -7.13 6.93 -5.74
N ASP A 57 -7.24 6.63 -4.45
CA ASP A 57 -6.14 6.18 -3.59
C ASP A 57 -6.52 4.82 -2.98
N GLN A 58 -6.36 3.76 -3.77
CA GLN A 58 -6.71 2.37 -3.41
C GLN A 58 -5.70 1.37 -3.97
N LEU A 59 -4.41 1.74 -3.96
CA LEU A 59 -3.33 0.90 -4.49
C LEU A 59 -3.49 0.55 -5.98
N ILE A 60 -4.24 1.37 -6.73
CA ILE A 60 -4.42 1.21 -8.17
C ILE A 60 -3.22 1.79 -8.89
N LYS A 61 -2.49 0.95 -9.63
CA LYS A 61 -1.39 1.40 -10.49
C LYS A 61 -1.91 1.93 -11.84
N ARG A 62 -1.11 2.76 -12.51
CA ARG A 62 -1.39 3.26 -13.87
C ARG A 62 -2.72 4.01 -14.03
N ARG A 63 -3.14 4.74 -12.99
CA ARG A 63 -4.41 5.51 -12.94
C ARG A 63 -4.61 6.44 -14.14
N GLY A 64 -3.54 7.09 -14.63
CA GLY A 64 -3.60 7.96 -15.80
C GLY A 64 -4.09 7.23 -17.06
N LYS A 65 -3.54 6.04 -17.36
CA LYS A 65 -3.93 5.20 -18.50
C LYS A 65 -5.35 4.63 -18.36
N LEU A 66 -5.88 4.57 -17.14
CA LEU A 66 -7.23 4.11 -16.84
C LEU A 66 -8.28 5.25 -16.86
N GLY A 67 -7.88 6.50 -17.13
CA GLY A 67 -8.79 7.64 -17.04
C GLY A 67 -9.29 7.91 -15.61
N LEU A 68 -8.50 7.52 -14.61
CA LEU A 68 -8.80 7.67 -13.19
C LEU A 68 -8.08 8.87 -12.56
N ILE A 69 -7.64 9.84 -13.37
CA ILE A 69 -7.04 11.08 -12.89
C ILE A 69 -7.74 12.24 -13.59
N LYS A 70 -8.15 13.24 -12.82
CA LYS A 70 -8.66 14.52 -13.33
C LYS A 70 -7.80 15.65 -12.77
N GLY A 71 -6.89 16.17 -13.60
CA GLY A 71 -6.03 17.30 -13.28
C GLY A 71 -6.53 18.62 -13.86
N ASP A 72 -5.91 19.70 -13.40
CA ASP A 72 -6.16 21.09 -13.78
C ASP A 72 -7.64 21.53 -13.68
N VAL A 73 -8.27 21.23 -12.54
CA VAL A 73 -9.68 21.58 -12.27
C VAL A 73 -9.83 22.41 -11.00
N ASN A 74 -10.90 23.18 -10.92
CA ASN A 74 -11.29 23.81 -9.65
C ASN A 74 -11.93 22.79 -8.69
N LEU A 75 -12.25 23.22 -7.47
CA LEU A 75 -12.91 22.40 -6.44
C LEU A 75 -14.19 21.73 -6.95
N GLN A 76 -15.04 22.46 -7.71
CA GLN A 76 -16.28 21.90 -8.23
C GLN A 76 -15.99 20.77 -9.22
N GLY A 77 -15.05 20.96 -10.16
CA GLY A 77 -14.66 19.92 -11.11
C GLY A 77 -14.05 18.68 -10.44
N ALA A 78 -13.25 18.87 -9.38
CA ALA A 78 -12.74 17.76 -8.58
C ALA A 78 -13.86 17.00 -7.86
N LYS A 79 -14.80 17.73 -7.25
CA LYS A 79 -15.98 17.17 -6.57
C LYS A 79 -16.87 16.39 -7.52
N ASP A 80 -17.18 16.94 -8.69
CA ASP A 80 -18.00 16.29 -9.71
C ASP A 80 -17.36 15.00 -10.20
N PHE A 81 -16.05 15.02 -10.48
CA PHE A 81 -15.30 13.83 -10.87
C PHE A 81 -15.34 12.72 -9.80
N ILE A 82 -15.16 13.10 -8.52
CA ILE A 82 -15.22 12.13 -7.42
C ILE A 82 -16.62 11.56 -7.27
N LEU A 83 -17.65 12.40 -7.21
CA LEU A 83 -19.05 11.95 -7.06
C LEU A 83 -19.51 11.08 -8.24
N GLU A 84 -19.03 11.36 -9.45
CA GLU A 84 -19.31 10.54 -10.61
C GLU A 84 -18.70 9.13 -10.48
N LYS A 85 -17.57 8.97 -9.80
CA LYS A 85 -16.85 7.68 -9.72
C LYS A 85 -17.03 6.95 -8.40
N LEU A 86 -17.38 7.64 -7.33
CA LEU A 86 -17.54 7.08 -6.00
C LEU A 86 -18.64 6.01 -5.98
N GLY A 87 -18.32 4.86 -5.41
CA GLY A 87 -19.18 3.67 -5.36
C GLY A 87 -19.25 2.89 -6.68
N LYS A 88 -18.73 3.41 -7.80
CA LYS A 88 -18.73 2.68 -9.08
C LYS A 88 -17.73 1.54 -9.06
N GLU A 89 -18.14 0.43 -9.67
CA GLU A 89 -17.32 -0.74 -9.88
C GLU A 89 -16.49 -0.58 -11.16
N ILE A 90 -15.21 -0.92 -11.08
CA ILE A 90 -14.30 -0.94 -12.22
C ILE A 90 -13.52 -2.25 -12.25
N SER A 91 -13.13 -2.68 -13.45
CA SER A 91 -12.30 -3.86 -13.67
C SER A 91 -10.91 -3.45 -14.16
N ILE A 92 -9.88 -4.02 -13.54
CA ILE A 92 -8.47 -3.82 -13.87
C ILE A 92 -7.85 -5.22 -14.00
N GLY A 93 -7.58 -5.63 -15.24
CA GLY A 93 -7.19 -7.02 -15.51
C GLY A 93 -8.30 -7.99 -15.07
N HIS A 94 -7.97 -8.95 -14.21
CA HIS A 94 -8.91 -9.92 -13.64
C HIS A 94 -9.56 -9.47 -12.33
N THR A 95 -9.22 -8.27 -11.85
CA THR A 95 -9.65 -7.76 -10.56
C THR A 95 -10.76 -6.73 -10.73
N THR A 96 -11.90 -6.94 -10.07
CA THR A 96 -13.03 -6.02 -10.08
C THR A 96 -13.26 -5.49 -8.67
N GLY A 97 -13.47 -4.18 -8.53
CA GLY A 97 -13.68 -3.53 -7.23
C GLY A 97 -14.35 -2.17 -7.34
N LYS A 98 -14.87 -1.68 -6.21
CA LYS A 98 -15.49 -0.36 -6.11
C LYS A 98 -14.48 0.73 -5.75
N LEU A 99 -14.65 1.89 -6.36
CA LEU A 99 -13.92 3.11 -5.98
C LEU A 99 -14.58 3.75 -4.76
N LYS A 100 -13.88 3.77 -3.63
CA LYS A 100 -14.38 4.23 -2.32
C LYS A 100 -13.51 5.33 -1.71
N HIS A 101 -12.23 5.40 -2.09
CA HIS A 101 -11.29 6.36 -1.53
C HIS A 101 -10.58 7.13 -2.65
N PHE A 102 -10.55 8.45 -2.49
CA PHE A 102 -9.93 9.41 -3.41
C PHE A 102 -9.03 10.36 -2.62
N ILE A 103 -8.13 11.00 -3.34
CA ILE A 103 -7.33 12.12 -2.85
C ILE A 103 -7.45 13.32 -3.77
N ILE A 104 -7.42 14.51 -3.18
CA ILE A 104 -7.35 15.79 -3.88
C ILE A 104 -6.05 16.49 -3.47
N GLU A 105 -5.32 16.97 -4.46
CA GLU A 105 -4.02 17.64 -4.30
C GLU A 105 -3.97 18.89 -5.19
N PRO A 106 -3.09 19.87 -4.91
CA PRO A 106 -2.82 20.95 -5.85
C PRO A 106 -2.29 20.40 -7.18
N TYR A 107 -2.83 20.91 -8.28
CA TYR A 107 -2.29 20.64 -9.60
C TYR A 107 -0.98 21.44 -9.78
N VAL A 108 0.09 20.74 -10.12
CA VAL A 108 1.39 21.34 -10.43
C VAL A 108 1.48 21.45 -11.95
N LYS A 109 1.51 22.67 -12.47
CA LYS A 109 1.78 22.89 -13.90
C LYS A 109 3.28 22.70 -14.16
N HIS A 110 3.61 21.79 -15.07
CA HIS A 110 4.99 21.42 -15.43
C HIS A 110 5.03 20.90 -16.86
N GLU A 111 6.22 20.79 -17.43
CA GLU A 111 6.46 20.18 -18.75
C GLU A 111 6.94 18.73 -18.58
N ASP A 112 6.80 17.88 -19.61
CA ASP A 112 7.24 16.48 -19.56
C ASP A 112 8.74 16.34 -19.20
N ALA A 113 9.56 17.30 -19.63
CA ALA A 113 10.99 17.36 -19.30
C ALA A 113 11.28 17.65 -17.80
N ASP A 114 10.26 18.02 -17.02
CA ASP A 114 10.36 18.15 -15.57
C ASP A 114 10.06 16.84 -14.83
N GLU A 115 9.42 15.87 -15.49
CA GLU A 115 9.08 14.59 -14.91
C GLU A 115 10.29 13.65 -14.87
N MET A 116 10.60 13.14 -13.69
CA MET A 116 11.63 12.14 -13.42
C MET A 116 11.02 10.94 -12.68
N TYR A 117 11.78 9.86 -12.56
CA TYR A 117 11.40 8.66 -11.84
C TYR A 117 12.43 8.33 -10.76
N ILE A 118 11.96 7.96 -9.58
CA ILE A 118 12.79 7.34 -8.55
C ILE A 118 12.05 6.20 -7.85
N CYS A 119 12.76 5.12 -7.58
CA CYS A 119 12.27 4.02 -6.76
C CYS A 119 13.38 3.51 -5.83
N ILE A 120 13.04 3.21 -4.59
CA ILE A 120 13.92 2.58 -3.60
C ILE A 120 13.24 1.31 -3.12
N TYR A 121 13.95 0.19 -3.13
CA TYR A 121 13.42 -1.04 -2.56
C TYR A 121 14.51 -1.90 -1.92
N SER A 122 14.10 -2.65 -0.89
CA SER A 122 15.00 -3.52 -0.14
C SER A 122 15.14 -4.88 -0.83
N ASN A 123 16.38 -5.32 -0.93
CA ASN A 123 16.82 -6.64 -1.33
C ASN A 123 17.52 -7.33 -0.15
N ARG A 124 17.92 -8.59 -0.34
CA ARG A 124 18.65 -9.35 0.69
C ARG A 124 19.96 -8.68 1.12
N ASP A 125 20.65 -8.06 0.16
CA ASP A 125 22.01 -7.56 0.35
C ASP A 125 22.07 -6.04 0.62
N GLY A 126 20.90 -5.38 0.69
CA GLY A 126 20.77 -3.95 0.94
C GLY A 126 19.67 -3.32 0.09
N GLU A 127 19.83 -2.04 -0.24
CA GLU A 127 18.78 -1.18 -0.77
C GLU A 127 19.16 -0.73 -2.16
N MET A 128 18.29 -0.99 -3.14
CA MET A 128 18.52 -0.57 -4.51
C MET A 128 17.69 0.68 -4.83
N ILE A 129 18.39 1.69 -5.33
CA ILE A 129 17.81 2.94 -5.84
C ILE A 129 17.83 2.89 -7.36
N LEU A 130 16.65 3.02 -7.97
CA LEU A 130 16.45 3.19 -9.40
C LEU A 130 16.13 4.65 -9.68
N PHE A 131 16.74 5.19 -10.72
CA PHE A 131 16.47 6.55 -11.17
C PHE A 131 16.40 6.63 -12.70
N HIS A 132 15.44 7.39 -13.22
CA HIS A 132 15.38 7.71 -14.65
C HIS A 132 15.02 9.18 -14.84
N HIS A 133 15.79 9.87 -15.69
CA HIS A 133 15.63 11.30 -15.99
C HIS A 133 14.36 11.65 -16.79
N GLU A 134 13.70 10.67 -17.40
CA GLU A 134 12.39 10.80 -18.05
C GLU A 134 11.38 9.95 -17.28
N GLY A 135 10.50 10.62 -16.54
CA GLY A 135 9.46 10.01 -15.71
C GLY A 135 8.12 9.84 -16.44
N GLY A 136 7.06 9.73 -15.65
CA GLY A 136 5.70 9.87 -16.14
C GLY A 136 5.02 8.58 -16.58
N ILE A 137 3.88 8.76 -17.24
CA ILE A 137 3.03 7.67 -17.73
C ILE A 137 3.65 6.88 -18.89
N ASP A 138 4.61 7.49 -19.59
CA ASP A 138 5.19 6.97 -20.83
C ASP A 138 6.62 6.41 -20.68
N ILE A 139 7.12 6.33 -19.45
CA ILE A 139 8.43 5.73 -19.13
C ILE A 139 8.59 4.29 -19.65
N GLY A 140 7.50 3.53 -19.78
CA GLY A 140 7.51 2.17 -20.31
C GLY A 140 8.13 1.16 -19.34
N ASP A 141 9.02 0.31 -19.83
CA ASP A 141 9.78 -0.66 -19.02
C ASP A 141 10.94 0.03 -18.30
N VAL A 142 10.64 0.58 -17.11
CA VAL A 142 11.61 1.33 -16.30
C VAL A 142 12.75 0.44 -15.80
N ASP A 143 12.50 -0.84 -15.55
CA ASP A 143 13.53 -1.75 -15.01
C ASP A 143 14.67 -1.96 -16.01
N SER A 144 14.38 -1.91 -17.31
CA SER A 144 15.40 -1.97 -18.37
C SER A 144 16.13 -0.65 -18.63
N LYS A 145 15.58 0.48 -18.20
CA LYS A 145 16.04 1.84 -18.55
C LYS A 145 16.72 2.55 -17.39
N ALA A 146 16.25 2.31 -16.17
CA ALA A 146 16.69 3.04 -14.99
C ALA A 146 18.16 2.79 -14.68
N LEU A 147 18.82 3.85 -14.23
CA LEU A 147 20.12 3.79 -13.62
C LEU A 147 19.96 3.28 -12.19
N THR A 148 20.92 2.48 -11.73
CA THR A 148 20.86 1.84 -10.42
C THR A 148 22.04 2.23 -9.54
N TYR A 149 21.77 2.34 -8.24
CA TYR A 149 22.76 2.48 -7.19
C TYR A 149 22.32 1.63 -6.01
N THR A 150 23.19 0.72 -5.56
CA THR A 150 22.92 -0.16 -4.42
C THR A 150 23.69 0.31 -3.21
N VAL A 151 22.97 0.49 -2.11
CA VAL A 151 23.55 0.69 -0.78
C VAL A 151 23.62 -0.69 -0.13
N ILE A 152 24.83 -1.18 0.09
CA ILE A 152 25.04 -2.52 0.68
C ILE A 152 24.83 -2.42 2.19
N ILE A 153 24.31 -3.48 2.80
CA ILE A 153 24.16 -3.59 4.26
C ILE A 153 25.49 -3.25 4.95
N ASP A 154 25.41 -2.47 6.03
CA ASP A 154 26.53 -1.98 6.83
C ASP A 154 27.52 -1.04 6.10
N GLU A 155 27.27 -0.70 4.82
CA GLU A 155 28.02 0.34 4.12
C GLU A 155 27.34 1.72 4.26
N PRO A 156 28.12 2.81 4.42
CA PRO A 156 27.55 4.15 4.46
C PRO A 156 27.03 4.57 3.07
N PHE A 157 25.96 5.37 3.06
CA PHE A 157 25.47 6.00 1.85
C PHE A 157 26.53 6.94 1.24
N ASP A 158 27.00 6.65 0.04
CA ASP A 158 28.04 7.43 -0.65
C ASP A 158 27.40 8.33 -1.71
N VAL A 159 27.24 9.61 -1.36
CA VAL A 159 26.64 10.64 -2.22
C VAL A 159 27.38 10.76 -3.55
N ASN A 160 28.71 10.68 -3.56
CA ASN A 160 29.50 10.83 -4.79
C ASN A 160 29.27 9.66 -5.75
N LYS A 161 29.25 8.42 -5.22
CA LYS A 161 28.92 7.24 -6.03
C LYS A 161 27.48 7.28 -6.54
N MET A 162 26.54 7.70 -5.70
CA MET A 162 25.14 7.87 -6.09
C MET A 162 25.00 8.88 -7.22
N GLU A 163 25.63 10.06 -7.13
CA GLU A 163 25.58 11.08 -8.18
C GLU A 163 26.17 10.57 -9.51
N GLN A 164 27.31 9.89 -9.45
CA GLN A 164 27.97 9.30 -10.63
C GLN A 164 27.11 8.22 -11.29
N ALA A 165 26.44 7.40 -10.48
CA ALA A 165 25.60 6.31 -10.96
C ALA A 165 24.27 6.81 -11.53
N LEU A 166 23.56 7.66 -10.80
CA LEU A 166 22.16 8.02 -11.07
C LEU A 166 21.99 9.33 -11.84
N LEU A 167 22.84 10.34 -11.62
CA LEU A 167 22.54 11.71 -12.07
C LEU A 167 23.28 12.12 -13.36
N LYS A 168 23.95 11.18 -14.03
CA LYS A 168 24.75 11.45 -15.24
C LYS A 168 23.94 12.05 -16.41
N ASN A 169 22.66 11.72 -16.52
CA ASN A 169 21.75 12.21 -17.57
C ASN A 169 20.91 13.42 -17.12
N VAL A 170 21.08 13.89 -15.88
CA VAL A 170 20.31 15.01 -15.34
C VAL A 170 20.98 16.34 -15.74
N PRO A 171 20.22 17.38 -16.14
CA PRO A 171 20.75 18.73 -16.37
C PRO A 171 21.51 19.29 -15.16
N ALA A 172 22.64 19.95 -15.41
CA ALA A 172 23.58 20.38 -14.36
C ALA A 172 22.95 21.30 -13.30
N ASP A 173 22.01 22.15 -13.71
CA ASP A 173 21.25 23.07 -12.86
C ASP A 173 20.29 22.36 -11.89
N ARG A 174 19.94 21.09 -12.14
CA ARG A 174 19.05 20.30 -11.28
C ARG A 174 19.79 19.29 -10.38
N ARG A 175 21.04 18.94 -10.71
CA ARG A 175 21.80 17.86 -10.05
C ARG A 175 21.96 18.06 -8.55
N SER A 176 22.40 19.24 -8.11
CA SER A 176 22.67 19.49 -6.69
C SER A 176 21.42 19.38 -5.83
N HIS A 177 20.30 19.94 -6.29
CA HIS A 177 19.03 19.87 -5.58
C HIS A 177 18.48 18.44 -5.54
N LEU A 178 18.59 17.72 -6.65
CA LEU A 178 18.17 16.33 -6.74
C LEU A 178 19.04 15.40 -5.88
N SER A 179 20.35 15.62 -5.84
CA SER A 179 21.27 14.85 -4.98
C SER A 179 20.92 14.99 -3.50
N ALA A 180 20.65 16.23 -3.04
CA ALA A 180 20.18 16.49 -1.68
C ALA A 180 18.83 15.82 -1.40
N PHE A 181 17.91 15.83 -2.36
CA PHE A 181 16.62 15.14 -2.23
C PHE A 181 16.78 13.63 -2.13
N ILE A 182 17.56 12.98 -3.02
CA ILE A 182 17.74 11.52 -3.03
C ILE A 182 18.41 11.05 -1.74
N THR A 183 19.44 11.76 -1.30
CA THR A 183 20.13 11.48 -0.03
C THR A 183 19.13 11.54 1.12
N LYS A 184 18.32 12.62 1.19
CA LYS A 184 17.33 12.77 2.25
C LYS A 184 16.21 11.73 2.16
N LEU A 185 15.76 11.40 0.96
CA LEU A 185 14.72 10.39 0.72
C LEU A 185 15.20 9.01 1.20
N PHE A 186 16.47 8.67 0.96
CA PHE A 186 17.07 7.42 1.45
C PHE A 186 17.14 7.38 2.98
N GLU A 187 17.56 8.48 3.63
CA GLU A 187 17.51 8.57 5.09
C GLU A 187 16.10 8.33 5.64
N VAL A 188 15.09 8.96 5.03
CA VAL A 188 13.69 8.81 5.43
C VAL A 188 13.17 7.39 5.17
N TYR A 189 13.58 6.78 4.05
CA TYR A 189 13.26 5.40 3.71
C TYR A 189 13.71 4.44 4.83
N MET A 190 14.97 4.56 5.27
CA MET A 190 15.54 3.73 6.34
C MET A 190 14.93 4.06 7.70
N GLU A 191 14.83 5.34 8.04
CA GLU A 191 14.34 5.84 9.34
C GLU A 191 12.89 5.45 9.65
N LEU A 192 12.07 5.33 8.59
CA LEU A 192 10.67 4.94 8.66
C LEU A 192 10.42 3.49 8.28
N GLN A 193 11.45 2.68 8.04
CA GLN A 193 11.33 1.25 7.75
C GLN A 193 10.42 0.99 6.54
N PHE A 194 10.59 1.78 5.49
CA PHE A 194 10.05 1.45 4.17
C PHE A 194 10.80 0.25 3.60
N THR A 195 10.07 -0.58 2.84
CA THR A 195 10.67 -1.70 2.08
C THR A 195 10.50 -1.54 0.57
N TYR A 196 9.68 -0.58 0.17
CA TYR A 196 9.45 -0.16 -1.22
C TYR A 196 8.92 1.28 -1.20
N LEU A 197 9.46 2.13 -2.06
CA LEU A 197 9.04 3.50 -2.24
C LEU A 197 9.29 3.91 -3.69
N GLU A 198 8.23 4.19 -4.44
CA GLU A 198 8.26 4.61 -5.84
C GLU A 198 7.57 5.96 -5.98
N ILE A 199 8.24 6.91 -6.63
CA ILE A 199 7.70 8.22 -6.98
C ILE A 199 7.72 8.35 -8.50
N ASN A 200 6.53 8.40 -9.11
CA ASN A 200 6.39 8.52 -10.56
C ASN A 200 5.11 9.25 -11.01
N PRO A 201 5.18 10.53 -11.42
CA PRO A 201 6.40 11.31 -11.63
C PRO A 201 6.90 12.02 -10.37
N LEU A 202 8.23 12.15 -10.28
CA LEU A 202 8.94 13.13 -9.46
C LEU A 202 9.16 14.37 -10.33
N VAL A 203 8.44 15.46 -10.06
CA VAL A 203 8.57 16.68 -10.86
C VAL A 203 9.65 17.59 -10.29
N VAL A 204 10.66 17.91 -11.09
CA VAL A 204 11.81 18.73 -10.70
C VAL A 204 11.83 20.03 -11.50
N THR A 205 11.31 21.10 -10.89
CA THR A 205 11.32 22.44 -11.48
C THR A 205 12.49 23.27 -10.94
N SER A 206 12.71 24.47 -11.50
CA SER A 206 13.66 25.44 -10.94
C SER A 206 13.30 25.96 -9.55
N LYS A 207 12.05 25.77 -9.09
CA LYS A 207 11.55 26.29 -7.82
C LYS A 207 11.59 25.26 -6.70
N ALA A 208 11.22 24.02 -7.01
CA ALA A 208 11.09 22.94 -6.04
C ALA A 208 10.94 21.57 -6.72
N ILE A 209 11.14 20.53 -5.93
CA ILE A 209 10.78 19.15 -6.22
C ILE A 209 9.36 18.85 -5.72
N TYR A 210 8.54 18.23 -6.55
CA TYR A 210 7.16 17.86 -6.24
C TYR A 210 6.97 16.34 -6.39
N ILE A 211 6.40 15.71 -5.36
CA ILE A 211 6.08 14.28 -5.35
C ILE A 211 4.63 14.14 -5.84
N LEU A 212 4.44 13.93 -7.15
CA LEU A 212 3.09 13.91 -7.72
C LEU A 212 2.39 12.57 -7.54
N ASP A 213 3.14 11.46 -7.57
CA ASP A 213 2.64 10.14 -7.21
C ASP A 213 3.57 9.46 -6.21
N LEU A 214 3.01 8.61 -5.34
CA LEU A 214 3.77 7.81 -4.40
C LEU A 214 3.10 6.44 -4.20
N ALA A 215 3.81 5.38 -4.56
CA ALA A 215 3.48 4.02 -4.14
C ALA A 215 4.51 3.54 -3.12
N SER A 216 4.07 3.04 -1.96
CA SER A 216 5.01 2.67 -0.89
C SER A 216 4.54 1.50 -0.04
N ARG A 217 5.49 0.82 0.60
CA ARG A 217 5.28 -0.27 1.55
C ARG A 217 6.16 -0.09 2.78
N LEU A 218 5.62 -0.42 3.94
CA LEU A 218 6.33 -0.44 5.23
C LEU A 218 6.53 -1.88 5.71
N ASP A 219 7.60 -2.14 6.45
CA ASP A 219 7.71 -3.39 7.21
C ASP A 219 6.82 -3.31 8.45
N GLN A 220 5.61 -3.87 8.38
CA GLN A 220 4.66 -3.84 9.49
C GLN A 220 5.27 -4.37 10.80
N THR A 221 6.24 -5.29 10.73
CA THR A 221 6.86 -5.84 11.94
C THR A 221 7.69 -4.82 12.71
N ALA A 222 8.09 -3.71 12.08
CA ALA A 222 8.77 -2.60 12.71
C ALA A 222 7.82 -1.60 13.41
N GLU A 223 6.52 -1.86 13.46
CA GLU A 223 5.54 -0.96 14.10
C GLU A 223 5.91 -0.63 15.55
N TYR A 224 6.41 -1.60 16.33
CA TYR A 224 6.83 -1.36 17.71
C TYR A 224 8.04 -0.40 17.83
N LEU A 225 8.89 -0.33 16.81
CA LEU A 225 10.01 0.62 16.72
C LEU A 225 9.56 1.99 16.21
N CYS A 226 8.61 2.00 15.27
CA CYS A 226 8.23 3.18 14.52
C CYS A 226 6.89 3.80 14.96
N ALA A 227 6.20 3.27 15.97
CA ALA A 227 4.87 3.72 16.39
C ALA A 227 4.78 5.23 16.62
N SER A 228 5.81 5.84 17.22
CA SER A 228 5.87 7.29 17.46
C SER A 228 6.07 8.11 16.18
N LYS A 229 6.75 7.55 15.18
CA LYS A 229 7.03 8.19 13.89
C LYS A 229 5.85 8.05 12.93
N TRP A 230 5.35 6.83 12.80
CA TRP A 230 4.24 6.46 11.93
C TRP A 230 2.92 7.06 12.43
N GLY A 231 2.68 7.00 13.74
CA GLY A 231 1.35 7.23 14.30
C GLY A 231 0.38 6.12 13.87
N LYS A 232 -0.90 6.45 13.75
CA LYS A 232 -1.90 5.50 13.24
C LYS A 232 -1.78 5.37 11.71
N VAL A 233 -1.27 4.23 11.25
CA VAL A 233 -1.18 3.87 9.84
C VAL A 233 -2.21 2.79 9.53
N ALA A 234 -2.97 3.00 8.45
CA ALA A 234 -3.86 1.97 7.91
C ALA A 234 -3.14 1.22 6.78
N PHE A 235 -3.30 -0.10 6.75
CA PHE A 235 -2.80 -0.98 5.71
C PHE A 235 -3.96 -1.48 4.85
N PRO A 236 -4.27 -0.79 3.73
CA PRO A 236 -5.41 -1.17 2.91
C PRO A 236 -5.25 -2.54 2.26
N PRO A 237 -6.37 -3.27 2.03
CA PRO A 237 -6.34 -4.45 1.18
C PRO A 237 -5.97 -4.06 -0.26
N PRO A 238 -5.48 -5.03 -1.06
CA PRO A 238 -5.37 -4.83 -2.51
C PRO A 238 -6.71 -4.41 -3.12
N PHE A 239 -6.65 -3.63 -4.20
CA PHE A 239 -7.85 -3.28 -4.97
C PHE A 239 -8.65 -4.55 -5.35
N GLY A 240 -9.98 -4.44 -5.36
CA GLY A 240 -10.90 -5.55 -5.64
C GLY A 240 -11.31 -6.37 -4.43
N ARG A 241 -10.74 -6.10 -3.25
CA ARG A 241 -11.18 -6.69 -1.99
C ARG A 241 -11.70 -5.65 -1.03
N ASP A 242 -12.80 -5.98 -0.38
CA ASP A 242 -13.34 -5.20 0.72
C ASP A 242 -12.53 -5.46 1.98
N ALA A 243 -12.39 -4.42 2.82
CA ALA A 243 -11.89 -4.58 4.16
C ALA A 243 -13.04 -5.10 5.03
N TYR A 244 -12.88 -6.26 5.67
CA TYR A 244 -13.88 -6.81 6.58
C TYR A 244 -13.54 -6.47 8.03
N ALA A 245 -14.56 -6.14 8.83
CA ALA A 245 -14.39 -5.88 10.26
C ALA A 245 -13.79 -7.09 10.98
N GLU A 246 -14.13 -8.31 10.52
CA GLU A 246 -13.60 -9.56 11.01
C GLU A 246 -12.11 -9.74 10.73
N GLU A 247 -11.62 -9.30 9.56
CA GLU A 247 -10.17 -9.30 9.28
C GLU A 247 -9.42 -8.33 10.20
N ALA A 248 -10.00 -7.15 10.45
CA ALA A 248 -9.44 -6.16 11.37
C ALA A 248 -9.39 -6.68 12.82
N TYR A 249 -10.45 -7.36 13.26
CA TYR A 249 -10.52 -7.97 14.60
C TYR A 249 -9.43 -9.05 14.79
N ILE A 250 -9.23 -9.92 13.79
CA ILE A 250 -8.18 -10.94 13.85
C ILE A 250 -6.79 -10.32 13.81
N ALA A 251 -6.57 -9.28 12.99
CA ALA A 251 -5.32 -8.54 12.97
C ALA A 251 -5.01 -7.87 14.32
N GLU A 252 -6.03 -7.38 15.04
CA GLU A 252 -5.87 -6.84 16.39
C GLU A 252 -5.51 -7.94 17.41
N LEU A 253 -6.13 -9.12 17.29
CA LEU A 253 -5.82 -10.28 18.12
C LEU A 253 -4.36 -10.74 17.94
N ASP A 254 -3.92 -10.80 16.68
CA ASP A 254 -2.55 -11.11 16.26
C ASP A 254 -1.53 -10.13 16.84
N ALA A 255 -1.79 -8.82 16.72
CA ALA A 255 -0.90 -7.77 17.24
C ALA A 255 -0.73 -7.81 18.77
N LYS A 256 -1.67 -8.43 19.49
CA LYS A 256 -1.65 -8.58 20.95
C LYS A 256 -1.09 -9.94 21.40
N SER A 257 -0.55 -10.75 20.50
CA SER A 257 -0.04 -12.08 20.81
C SER A 257 1.37 -12.34 20.28
N GLY A 258 2.07 -13.28 20.92
CA GLY A 258 3.25 -13.93 20.32
C GLY A 258 2.90 -15.07 19.35
N ALA A 259 1.63 -15.53 19.35
CA ALA A 259 1.11 -16.44 18.34
C ALA A 259 0.79 -15.66 17.04
N SER A 260 0.74 -16.37 15.91
CA SER A 260 0.33 -15.81 14.63
C SER A 260 -1.12 -16.17 14.36
N LEU A 261 -1.95 -15.16 14.07
CA LEU A 261 -3.37 -15.29 13.75
C LEU A 261 -3.64 -14.47 12.48
N LYS A 262 -3.91 -15.12 11.35
CA LYS A 262 -4.13 -14.43 10.07
C LYS A 262 -5.46 -14.84 9.49
N LEU A 263 -6.26 -13.86 9.07
CA LEU A 263 -7.50 -14.09 8.33
C LEU A 263 -7.55 -13.18 7.11
N THR A 264 -7.97 -13.75 5.99
CA THR A 264 -8.16 -13.09 4.71
C THR A 264 -9.42 -13.66 4.07
N VAL A 265 -10.47 -12.85 3.93
CA VAL A 265 -11.71 -13.23 3.26
C VAL A 265 -11.52 -13.08 1.75
N LEU A 266 -11.70 -14.18 1.02
CA LEU A 266 -11.55 -14.26 -0.43
C LEU A 266 -12.91 -14.18 -1.12
N ASN A 267 -13.82 -15.07 -0.73
CA ASN A 267 -15.19 -15.13 -1.22
C ASN A 267 -16.14 -15.34 -0.03
N PRO A 268 -16.80 -14.30 0.52
CA PRO A 268 -17.67 -14.45 1.68
C PRO A 268 -18.87 -15.39 1.43
N LYS A 269 -19.21 -15.66 0.16
CA LYS A 269 -20.28 -16.58 -0.24
C LYS A 269 -19.79 -18.00 -0.54
N GLY A 270 -18.47 -18.21 -0.56
CA GLY A 270 -17.86 -19.51 -0.79
C GLY A 270 -18.31 -20.54 0.24
N ARG A 271 -18.42 -21.80 -0.20
CA ARG A 271 -18.84 -22.92 0.66
C ARG A 271 -17.70 -23.65 1.36
N VAL A 272 -16.45 -23.47 0.94
CA VAL A 272 -15.29 -24.14 1.55
C VAL A 272 -14.55 -23.15 2.44
N TRP A 273 -14.61 -23.39 3.75
CA TRP A 273 -13.92 -22.58 4.75
C TRP A 273 -12.78 -23.38 5.39
N THR A 274 -11.74 -22.68 5.79
CA THR A 274 -10.55 -23.29 6.38
C THR A 274 -10.22 -22.67 7.73
N MET A 275 -9.83 -23.51 8.69
CA MET A 275 -9.24 -23.11 9.97
C MET A 275 -8.04 -24.03 10.21
N VAL A 276 -6.88 -23.62 9.69
CA VAL A 276 -5.70 -24.49 9.60
C VAL A 276 -4.60 -24.04 10.56
N ALA A 277 -4.05 -25.00 11.30
CA ALA A 277 -2.92 -24.79 12.19
C ALA A 277 -1.59 -24.80 11.40
N GLY A 278 -0.86 -23.68 11.43
CA GLY A 278 0.45 -23.54 10.79
C GLY A 278 0.43 -22.91 9.41
N GLY A 279 1.27 -21.89 9.20
CA GLY A 279 1.40 -21.18 7.92
C GLY A 279 1.69 -22.10 6.72
N GLY A 280 2.67 -23.00 6.82
CA GLY A 280 2.98 -23.94 5.73
C GLY A 280 1.83 -24.90 5.41
N ALA A 281 1.14 -25.39 6.44
CA ALA A 281 -0.03 -26.26 6.24
C ALA A 281 -1.17 -25.48 5.56
N SER A 282 -1.46 -24.25 6.00
CA SER A 282 -2.55 -23.44 5.43
C SER A 282 -2.42 -23.24 3.92
N VAL A 283 -1.18 -23.10 3.41
CA VAL A 283 -0.90 -23.03 1.96
C VAL A 283 -1.23 -24.37 1.30
N ILE A 284 -0.72 -25.49 1.81
CA ILE A 284 -0.95 -26.83 1.23
C ILE A 284 -2.44 -27.18 1.17
N TYR A 285 -3.20 -26.88 2.23
CA TYR A 285 -4.65 -27.09 2.23
C TYR A 285 -5.34 -26.22 1.16
N SER A 286 -4.93 -24.97 1.01
CA SER A 286 -5.48 -24.06 -0.01
C SER A 286 -5.16 -24.53 -1.43
N ASP A 287 -3.91 -24.94 -1.69
CA ASP A 287 -3.48 -25.51 -2.97
C ASP A 287 -4.30 -26.76 -3.31
N THR A 288 -4.48 -27.66 -2.34
CA THR A 288 -5.27 -28.88 -2.53
C THR A 288 -6.74 -28.56 -2.87
N ILE A 289 -7.35 -27.59 -2.19
CA ILE A 289 -8.73 -27.14 -2.47
C ILE A 289 -8.83 -26.59 -3.90
N CYS A 290 -7.85 -25.79 -4.33
CA CYS A 290 -7.78 -25.23 -5.67
C CYS A 290 -7.59 -26.33 -6.73
N ASP A 291 -6.66 -27.26 -6.52
CA ASP A 291 -6.37 -28.39 -7.42
C ASP A 291 -7.56 -29.33 -7.57
N MET A 292 -8.37 -29.47 -6.52
CA MET A 292 -9.63 -30.22 -6.55
C MET A 292 -10.78 -29.45 -7.23
N GLY A 293 -10.53 -28.26 -7.78
CA GLY A 293 -11.50 -27.48 -8.56
C GLY A 293 -12.41 -26.57 -7.72
N PHE A 294 -12.11 -26.36 -6.44
CA PHE A 294 -12.92 -25.54 -5.53
C PHE A 294 -12.36 -24.12 -5.32
N ALA A 295 -11.47 -23.65 -6.19
CA ALA A 295 -10.85 -22.32 -6.08
C ALA A 295 -11.87 -21.17 -5.97
N SER A 296 -12.95 -21.20 -6.77
CA SER A 296 -14.02 -20.19 -6.72
C SER A 296 -14.91 -20.29 -5.47
N GLU A 297 -14.89 -21.43 -4.80
CA GLU A 297 -15.68 -21.74 -3.61
C GLU A 297 -14.90 -21.57 -2.30
N LEU A 298 -13.58 -21.31 -2.38
CA LEU A 298 -12.72 -21.07 -1.24
C LEU A 298 -13.04 -19.71 -0.62
N ALA A 299 -13.57 -19.74 0.60
CA ALA A 299 -14.13 -18.56 1.24
C ALA A 299 -13.07 -17.69 1.93
N ASN A 300 -12.08 -18.32 2.54
CA ASN A 300 -11.04 -17.65 3.30
C ASN A 300 -9.68 -18.34 3.15
N TYR A 301 -8.63 -17.54 3.29
CA TYR A 301 -7.27 -17.99 3.56
C TYR A 301 -6.87 -17.47 4.94
N GLY A 302 -6.17 -18.29 5.72
CA GLY A 302 -5.76 -17.91 7.06
C GLY A 302 -5.10 -19.04 7.81
N GLU A 303 -4.50 -18.70 8.93
CA GLU A 303 -3.80 -19.65 9.78
C GLU A 303 -3.82 -19.20 11.24
N TYR A 304 -3.70 -20.18 12.13
CA TYR A 304 -3.30 -19.95 13.51
C TYR A 304 -2.05 -20.77 13.81
N SER A 305 -1.03 -20.18 14.40
CA SER A 305 0.23 -20.87 14.73
C SER A 305 1.00 -20.18 15.86
N GLY A 306 2.14 -20.76 16.26
CA GLY A 306 2.93 -20.20 17.37
C GLY A 306 2.31 -20.43 18.75
N ALA A 307 1.57 -21.54 18.92
CA ALA A 307 0.91 -21.95 20.16
C ALA A 307 -0.03 -20.88 20.77
N PRO A 308 -1.12 -20.51 20.08
CA PRO A 308 -2.15 -19.64 20.67
C PRO A 308 -2.82 -20.31 21.88
N SER A 309 -3.37 -19.50 22.77
CA SER A 309 -4.15 -19.96 23.92
C SER A 309 -5.56 -20.42 23.52
N GLU A 310 -6.24 -21.14 24.42
CA GLU A 310 -7.65 -21.54 24.26
C GLU A 310 -8.54 -20.34 23.90
N GLN A 311 -8.40 -19.23 24.63
CA GLN A 311 -9.20 -18.02 24.39
C GLN A 311 -8.92 -17.39 23.01
N GLN A 312 -7.67 -17.42 22.56
CA GLN A 312 -7.31 -16.89 21.25
C GLN A 312 -7.87 -17.74 20.13
N THR A 313 -7.74 -19.06 20.25
CA THR A 313 -8.33 -20.01 19.30
C THR A 313 -9.86 -19.91 19.31
N TYR A 314 -10.48 -19.70 20.47
CA TYR A 314 -11.92 -19.47 20.61
C TYR A 314 -12.37 -18.23 19.83
N GLU A 315 -11.76 -17.06 20.03
CA GLU A 315 -12.15 -15.84 19.31
C GLU A 315 -11.86 -15.95 17.81
N TYR A 316 -10.76 -16.62 17.42
CA TYR A 316 -10.45 -16.91 16.01
C TYR A 316 -11.53 -17.80 15.37
N ALA A 317 -11.87 -18.93 16.01
CA ALA A 317 -12.89 -19.87 15.55
C ALA A 317 -14.27 -19.22 15.46
N LYS A 318 -14.67 -18.49 16.51
CA LYS A 318 -15.93 -17.75 16.57
C LYS A 318 -16.06 -16.75 15.42
N THR A 319 -14.97 -16.09 15.04
CA THR A 319 -14.95 -15.15 13.91
C THR A 319 -15.14 -15.86 12.57
N ILE A 320 -14.49 -17.01 12.36
CA ILE A 320 -14.72 -17.82 11.14
C ILE A 320 -16.16 -18.32 11.09
N LEU A 321 -16.66 -18.85 12.20
CA LEU A 321 -18.03 -19.36 12.28
C LEU A 321 -19.06 -18.25 12.03
N SER A 322 -18.86 -17.06 12.59
CA SER A 322 -19.77 -15.92 12.40
C SER A 322 -19.82 -15.49 10.93
N LEU A 323 -18.68 -15.49 10.23
CA LEU A 323 -18.62 -15.24 8.79
C LEU A 323 -19.32 -16.34 7.99
N MET A 324 -19.05 -17.61 8.31
CA MET A 324 -19.61 -18.76 7.60
C MET A 324 -21.15 -18.78 7.65
N VAL A 325 -21.77 -18.35 8.76
CA VAL A 325 -23.22 -18.44 8.95
C VAL A 325 -24.01 -17.21 8.49
N LYS A 326 -23.39 -16.21 7.87
CA LYS A 326 -24.09 -15.00 7.37
C LYS A 326 -25.13 -15.31 6.29
N GLU A 327 -24.82 -16.23 5.38
CA GLU A 327 -25.71 -16.65 4.29
C GLU A 327 -25.69 -18.17 4.13
N LYS A 328 -26.84 -18.77 3.81
CA LYS A 328 -26.92 -20.21 3.48
C LYS A 328 -26.39 -20.45 2.07
N ASN A 329 -25.70 -21.57 1.86
CA ASN A 329 -25.36 -22.08 0.53
C ASN A 329 -26.26 -23.30 0.22
N PRO A 330 -26.86 -23.43 -0.97
CA PRO A 330 -27.74 -24.55 -1.33
C PRO A 330 -27.11 -25.93 -1.16
N ASP A 331 -25.81 -26.05 -1.40
CA ASP A 331 -25.06 -27.30 -1.31
C ASP A 331 -24.44 -27.53 0.09
N GLY A 332 -24.88 -26.74 1.09
CA GLY A 332 -24.25 -26.68 2.40
C GLY A 332 -22.87 -26.02 2.36
N LYS A 333 -22.21 -25.94 3.53
CA LYS A 333 -20.86 -25.42 3.69
C LYS A 333 -20.00 -26.43 4.45
N THR A 334 -18.70 -26.43 4.16
CA THR A 334 -17.71 -27.29 4.80
C THR A 334 -16.69 -26.43 5.54
N LEU A 335 -16.39 -26.78 6.79
CA LEU A 335 -15.27 -26.23 7.54
C LEU A 335 -14.18 -27.27 7.64
N ILE A 336 -13.00 -26.97 7.09
CA ILE A 336 -11.82 -27.83 7.19
C ILE A 336 -10.99 -27.33 8.37
N ILE A 337 -11.02 -28.09 9.47
CA ILE A 337 -10.15 -27.89 10.62
C ILE A 337 -8.98 -28.87 10.47
N GLY A 338 -7.81 -28.35 10.13
CA GLY A 338 -6.65 -29.15 9.77
C GLY A 338 -5.35 -28.55 10.28
N GLY A 339 -4.23 -29.20 9.97
CA GLY A 339 -2.91 -28.71 10.36
C GLY A 339 -1.82 -29.74 10.08
N GLY A 340 -0.57 -29.29 10.18
CA GLY A 340 0.57 -30.20 10.28
C GLY A 340 0.66 -30.81 11.68
N ILE A 341 1.55 -31.80 11.86
CA ILE A 341 1.86 -32.32 13.20
C ILE A 341 2.59 -31.20 13.96
N ALA A 342 1.99 -30.74 15.06
CA ALA A 342 2.53 -29.63 15.82
C ALA A 342 3.80 -30.01 16.59
N ASN A 343 4.81 -29.15 16.56
CA ASN A 343 6.05 -29.36 17.33
C ASN A 343 5.88 -29.02 18.82
N PHE A 344 5.13 -27.94 19.13
CA PHE A 344 5.00 -27.42 20.50
C PHE A 344 3.61 -26.85 20.84
N THR A 345 2.72 -26.64 19.85
CA THR A 345 1.34 -26.22 20.11
C THR A 345 0.60 -27.31 20.90
N ASN A 346 -0.07 -26.93 21.98
CA ASN A 346 -0.90 -27.85 22.76
C ASN A 346 -2.25 -28.08 22.06
N VAL A 347 -2.36 -29.18 21.32
CA VAL A 347 -3.55 -29.55 20.54
C VAL A 347 -4.80 -29.77 21.40
N ALA A 348 -4.65 -30.07 22.70
CA ALA A 348 -5.81 -30.21 23.57
C ALA A 348 -6.39 -28.86 24.02
N ALA A 349 -5.57 -27.81 24.07
CA ALA A 349 -5.98 -26.46 24.49
C ALA A 349 -6.50 -25.60 23.33
N THR A 350 -6.00 -25.84 22.11
CA THR A 350 -6.46 -25.19 20.87
C THR A 350 -7.60 -25.96 20.25
#